data_AF-A0A950JPC2-F1
#
_entry.id   AF-A0A950JPC2-F1
#
_cell.length_a   1.000
_cell.length_b   1.000
_cell.length_c   1.000
_cell.angle_alpha   90.00
_cell.angle_beta   90.00
_cell.angle_gamma   90.00
#
_symmetry.space_group_name_H-M   'P 1'
#
loop_
_entity.id
_entity.type
_entity.pdbx_description
1 polymer ?
#
loop_
_entity_poly.entity_id
_entity_poly.type
_entity_poly.pdbx_seq_one_letter_code
_entity_poly.pdbx_strand_id
1 'polypeptide(L)' 'MDPLARKTSPLSVPPPRSTRFGSPLVLSRVHWVEPKLVAEITYLTWTADNLLRHTVYVGLREDKPADQVRRDC' A
#
# COMPACT_ATOMS: atom_id res chain seq x y z
N MET A 1 21.93 -4.50 -4.14
CA MET A 1 20.50 -4.25 -3.86
C MET A 1 19.70 -5.37 -4.49
N ASP A 2 19.01 -6.16 -3.68
CA ASP A 2 18.17 -7.24 -4.19
C ASP A 2 17.01 -6.67 -5.03
N PRO A 3 16.61 -7.33 -6.12
CA PRO A 3 15.47 -6.90 -6.90
C PRO A 3 14.20 -7.01 -6.06
N LEU A 4 13.52 -5.88 -5.84
CA LEU A 4 12.22 -5.86 -5.17
C LEU A 4 11.08 -6.28 -6.10
N ALA A 5 11.26 -6.24 -7.41
CA ALA A 5 10.18 -6.49 -8.38
C ALA A 5 9.65 -7.93 -8.31
N ARG A 6 8.32 -8.07 -8.28
CA ARG A 6 7.60 -9.35 -8.23
C ARG A 6 6.51 -9.40 -9.31
N LYS A 7 6.18 -10.61 -9.79
CA LYS A 7 5.11 -10.81 -10.78
C LYS A 7 3.71 -10.89 -10.16
N THR A 8 3.62 -11.38 -8.92
CA THR A 8 2.37 -11.61 -8.19
C THR A 8 2.18 -10.59 -7.07
N SER A 9 0.92 -10.27 -6.76
CA SER A 9 0.60 -9.39 -5.64
C SER A 9 1.04 -10.00 -4.31
N PRO A 10 1.75 -9.25 -3.45
CA PRO A 10 2.13 -9.69 -2.10
C PRO A 10 1.01 -9.48 -1.07
N LEU A 11 -0.11 -8.83 -1.45
CA LEU A 11 -1.19 -8.51 -0.55
C LEU A 11 -2.01 -9.76 -0.21
N SER A 12 -2.32 -9.95 1.08
CA SER A 12 -3.18 -11.05 1.53
C SER A 12 -4.62 -10.88 1.03
N VAL A 13 -5.09 -9.64 0.91
CA VAL A 13 -6.37 -9.28 0.29
C VAL A 13 -6.09 -8.67 -1.08
N PRO A 14 -6.67 -9.20 -2.18
CA PRO A 14 -6.46 -8.62 -3.49
C PRO A 14 -7.05 -7.21 -3.55
N PRO A 15 -6.44 -6.28 -4.32
CA PRO A 15 -6.99 -4.95 -4.47
C PRO A 15 -8.40 -5.00 -5.07
N PRO A 16 -9.28 -4.06 -4.71
CA PRO A 16 -10.63 -3.99 -5.28
C PRO A 16 -10.56 -3.80 -6.79
N ARG A 17 -11.47 -4.46 -7.52
CA ARG A 17 -11.50 -4.40 -9.01
C ARG A 17 -12.04 -3.07 -9.55
N SER A 18 -12.63 -2.24 -8.69
CA SER A 18 -13.16 -0.92 -9.00
C SER A 18 -12.57 0.15 -8.09
N THR A 19 -12.41 1.35 -8.62
CA THR A 19 -12.08 2.54 -7.84
C THR A 19 -13.28 2.98 -6.99
N ARG A 20 -13.03 3.85 -6.02
CA ARG A 20 -14.08 4.52 -5.23
C ARG A 20 -15.06 5.37 -6.05
N PHE A 21 -14.79 5.59 -7.32
CA PHE A 21 -15.65 6.33 -8.25
C PHE A 21 -16.43 5.41 -9.21
N GLY A 22 -16.42 4.09 -8.98
CA GLY A 22 -17.16 3.12 -9.80
C GLY A 22 -16.50 2.77 -11.14
N SER A 23 -15.31 3.29 -11.42
CA SER A 23 -14.54 2.93 -12.61
C SER A 23 -13.66 1.70 -12.37
N PRO A 24 -13.31 0.91 -13.40
CA PRO A 24 -12.39 -0.22 -13.24
C PRO A 24 -11.02 0.21 -12.74
N LEU A 25 -10.44 -0.55 -11.80
CA LEU A 25 -9.07 -0.33 -11.36
C LEU A 25 -8.10 -0.81 -12.45
N VAL A 26 -7.31 0.10 -13.00
CA VAL A 26 -6.32 -0.21 -14.05
C VAL A 26 -5.06 -0.80 -13.42
N LEU A 27 -5.06 -2.11 -13.19
CA LEU A 27 -3.93 -2.83 -12.61
C LEU A 27 -2.71 -2.94 -13.55
N SER A 28 -2.86 -2.66 -14.85
CA SER A 28 -1.76 -2.73 -15.83
C SER A 28 -0.63 -1.72 -15.60
N ARG A 29 -0.88 -0.70 -14.77
CA ARG A 29 0.13 0.30 -14.37
C ARG A 29 0.77 0.02 -13.01
N VAL A 30 0.38 -1.07 -12.35
CA VAL A 30 0.86 -1.45 -11.02
C VAL A 30 2.10 -2.34 -11.16
N HIS A 31 3.16 -1.99 -10.45
CA HIS A 31 4.35 -2.82 -10.29
C HIS A 31 4.34 -3.42 -8.89
N TRP A 32 4.33 -4.75 -8.79
CA TRP A 32 4.40 -5.42 -7.51
C TRP A 32 5.84 -5.46 -7.01
N VAL A 33 6.00 -5.19 -5.72
CA VAL A 33 7.30 -5.21 -5.05
C VAL A 33 7.25 -6.06 -3.79
N GLU A 34 8.39 -6.59 -3.37
CA GLU A 34 8.54 -7.32 -2.12
C GLU A 34 8.31 -6.37 -0.92
N PRO A 35 7.47 -6.73 0.07
CA PRO A 35 7.08 -5.86 1.17
C PRO A 35 8.19 -5.74 2.23
N LYS A 36 9.30 -5.12 1.86
CA LYS A 36 10.47 -4.87 2.73
C LYS A 36 10.63 -3.40 3.12
N LEU A 37 10.05 -2.49 2.34
CA LEU A 37 10.18 -1.05 2.54
C LEU A 37 9.01 -0.53 3.37
N VAL A 38 9.32 0.33 4.33
CA VAL A 38 8.32 1.06 5.13
C VAL A 38 8.33 2.51 4.69
N ALA A 39 7.15 3.08 4.46
CA ALA A 39 6.97 4.49 4.17
C ALA A 39 6.11 5.13 5.26
N GLU A 40 6.47 6.34 5.64
CA GLU A 40 5.64 7.19 6.49
C GLU A 40 4.65 7.96 5.63
N ILE A 41 3.39 7.93 6.05
CA ILE A 41 2.26 8.53 5.34
C ILE A 41 1.41 9.26 6.36
N THR A 42 1.15 10.54 6.10
CA THR A 42 0.14 11.32 6.82
C THR A 42 -1.21 11.12 6.12
N TYR A 43 -2.27 10.87 6.89
CA TYR A 43 -3.61 10.66 6.35
C TYR A 43 -4.67 11.30 7.24
N LEU A 44 -5.84 11.58 6.66
CA LEU A 44 -6.94 12.19 7.41
C LEU A 44 -7.78 11.15 8.15
N THR A 45 -8.17 10.07 7.46
CA THR A 45 -9.09 9.09 8.03
C THR A 45 -8.99 7.73 7.35
N TRP A 46 -9.43 6.70 8.08
CA TRP A 46 -9.70 5.36 7.56
C TRP A 46 -11.14 5.29 7.03
N THR A 47 -11.32 4.73 5.84
CA THR A 47 -12.65 4.45 5.29
C THR A 47 -13.22 3.14 5.86
N ALA A 48 -14.54 2.95 5.71
CA ALA A 48 -15.20 1.68 6.04
C ALA A 48 -14.62 0.49 5.25
N ASP A 49 -14.14 0.75 4.02
CA ASP A 49 -13.48 -0.24 3.16
C ASP A 49 -12.01 -0.52 3.54
N ASN A 50 -11.57 -0.06 4.71
CA ASN A 50 -10.20 -0.23 5.20
C ASN A 50 -9.12 0.40 4.29
N LEU A 51 -9.42 1.58 3.73
CA LEU A 51 -8.49 2.39 2.93
C LEU A 51 -8.15 3.71 3.62
N LEU A 52 -6.98 4.26 3.31
CA LEU A 52 -6.58 5.58 3.80
C LEU A 52 -7.13 6.69 2.89
N ARG A 53 -7.61 7.79 3.49
CA ARG A 53 -8.14 8.95 2.77
C ARG A 53 -7.26 10.18 2.95
N HIS A 54 -7.05 10.90 1.83
CA HIS A 54 -6.19 12.09 1.75
C HIS A 54 -4.76 11.82 2.25
N THR A 55 -4.13 10.79 1.69
CA THR A 55 -2.77 10.38 2.03
C THR A 55 -1.73 11.30 1.40
N VAL A 56 -0.75 11.71 2.19
CA VAL A 56 0.45 12.42 1.76
C VAL A 56 1.67 11.58 2.14
N TYR A 57 2.52 11.32 1.15
CA TYR A 57 3.79 10.65 1.37
C TYR A 57 4.76 11.58 2.10
N VAL A 58 5.31 11.12 3.22
CA VAL A 58 6.28 11.87 4.02
C VAL A 58 7.71 11.45 3.68
N GLY A 59 7.98 10.15 3.69
CA GLY A 59 9.33 9.63 3.45
C GLY A 59 9.42 8.11 3.61
N LEU A 60 10.59 7.55 3.27
CA LEU A 60 10.93 6.16 3.58
C LEU A 60 11.48 6.08 5.00
N ARG A 61 11.10 5.02 5.71
CA ARG A 61 11.59 4.67 7.02
C ARG A 61 12.41 3.39 6.93
N GLU A 62 13.71 3.57 6.79
CA GLU A 62 14.68 2.46 6.80
C GLU A 62 14.96 1.95 8.22
N ASP A 63 14.55 2.72 9.23
CA ASP A 63 14.77 2.44 10.65
C ASP A 63 13.77 1.43 11.23
N LYS A 64 12.61 1.23 10.59
CA LYS A 64 11.55 0.34 11.06
C LYS A 64 11.41 -0.88 10.14
N PRO A 65 11.44 -2.12 10.67
CA PRO A 65 11.22 -3.30 9.84
C PRO A 65 9.74 -3.43 9.46
N ALA A 66 9.50 -3.98 8.26
CA ALA A 66 8.17 -4.02 7.65
C ALA A 66 7.14 -4.88 8.43
N ASP A 67 7.60 -5.86 9.18
CA ASP A 67 6.78 -6.75 10.02
C ASP A 67 6.20 -6.06 11.26
N GLN A 68 6.79 -4.95 11.70
CA GLN A 68 6.32 -4.14 12.83
C GLN A 68 5.27 -3.09 12.43
N VAL A 69 4.94 -2.97 11.14
CA VAL A 69 3.91 -2.03 10.68
C VAL A 69 2.54 -2.66 10.91
N ARG A 70 1.80 -2.12 11.88
CA ARG A 70 0.43 -2.51 12.20
C ARG A 70 -0.47 -1.29 12.17
N ARG A 71 -1.77 -1.53 11.97
CA ARG A 71 -2.78 -0.49 12.21
C ARG A 71 -2.83 -0.26 13.71
N ASP A 72 -2.60 0.97 14.13
CA ASP A 72 -2.82 1.36 15.53
C ASP A 72 -4.33 1.28 15.79
N CYS A 73 -4.69 0.51 16.82
CA CYS A 73 -6.07 0.21 17.21
C CYS A 73 -6.76 1.40 17.86
#